data_AF-A0A7J4UQK9-F1
#
_entry.id   AF-A0A7J4UQK9-F1
#
_cell.length_a   1.000
_cell.length_b   1.000
_cell.length_c   1.000
_cell.angle_alpha   90.00
_cell.angle_beta   90.00
_cell.angle_gamma   90.00
#
_symmetry.space_group_name_H-M   'P 1'
#
loop_
_entity.id
_entity.type
_entity.pdbx_description
1 polymer ?
#
loop_
_entity_poly.entity_id
_entity_poly.type
_entity_poly.pdbx_seq_one_letter_code
_entity_poly.pdbx_strand_id
1 'polypeptide(L)'
;MMNQTVQQFLQWSPRFLSISILLFWLFGMIFVYVSGPYLFPSLLAFVILISAAMMAWKTRVIGGVMYVGLGVLYTIFIALKGLAPVYVLAALPLLVTGILYLGTYFEFEHEVSA
;
A
#
# COMPACT_ATOMS: atom_id res chain seq x y z
N MET A 1 -5.06 -25.50 14.46
CA MET A 1 -5.98 -25.42 13.30
C MET A 1 -6.58 -24.02 13.29
N MET A 2 -6.21 -23.18 12.32
CA MET A 2 -6.77 -21.84 12.19
C MET A 2 -8.17 -21.94 11.56
N ASN A 3 -9.13 -21.14 12.04
CA ASN A 3 -10.49 -21.15 11.52
C ASN A 3 -10.49 -20.71 10.03
N GLN A 4 -11.19 -21.44 9.16
CA GLN A 4 -11.30 -21.14 7.72
C GLN A 4 -11.76 -19.70 7.45
N THR A 5 -12.63 -19.15 8.31
CA THR A 5 -13.06 -17.75 8.22
C THR A 5 -11.90 -16.76 8.40
N VAL A 6 -10.96 -17.08 9.30
CA VAL A 6 -9.80 -16.22 9.60
C VAL A 6 -8.81 -16.22 8.43
N GLN A 7 -8.56 -17.38 7.82
CA GLN A 7 -7.71 -17.49 6.62
C GLN A 7 -8.30 -16.69 5.44
N GLN A 8 -9.61 -16.82 5.19
CA GLN A 8 -10.27 -16.04 4.14
C GLN A 8 -10.18 -14.53 4.43
N PHE A 9 -10.41 -14.11 5.67
CA PHE A 9 -10.28 -12.71 6.06
C PHE A 9 -8.87 -12.17 5.80
N LEU A 10 -7.82 -12.89 6.21
CA LEU A 10 -6.43 -12.49 6.01
C LEU A 10 -6.08 -12.35 4.53
N GLN A 11 -6.54 -13.26 3.67
CA GLN A 11 -6.28 -13.20 2.22
C GLN A 11 -6.93 -11.98 1.52
N TRP A 12 -8.10 -11.56 1.99
CA TRP A 12 -8.83 -10.43 1.41
C TRP A 12 -8.46 -9.08 2.04
N SER A 13 -8.02 -9.07 3.30
CA SER A 13 -7.66 -7.85 4.03
C SER A 13 -6.64 -6.94 3.31
N PRO A 14 -5.50 -7.42 2.77
CA PRO A 14 -4.55 -6.53 2.09
C PRO A 14 -5.12 -5.95 0.80
N ARG A 15 -6.06 -6.64 0.16
CA ARG A 15 -6.73 -6.18 -1.08
C ARG A 15 -7.69 -5.04 -0.80
N PHE A 16 -8.52 -5.19 0.24
CA PHE A 16 -9.42 -4.12 0.67
C PHE A 16 -8.63 -2.88 1.12
N LEU A 17 -7.56 -3.08 1.88
CA LEU A 17 -6.65 -1.99 2.28
C LEU A 17 -6.02 -1.28 1.08
N SER A 18 -5.51 -2.00 0.07
CA SER A 18 -5.01 -1.40 -1.17
C SER A 18 -6.05 -0.52 -1.86
N ILE A 19 -7.30 -0.99 -1.97
CA ILE A 19 -8.39 -0.21 -2.56
C ILE A 19 -8.66 1.04 -1.73
N SER A 20 -8.72 0.93 -0.41
CA SER A 20 -8.92 2.07 0.48
C SER A 20 -7.81 3.12 0.35
N ILE A 21 -6.55 2.69 0.22
CA ILE A 21 -5.40 3.57 -0.02
C ILE A 21 -5.55 4.30 -1.35
N LEU A 22 -5.93 3.59 -2.42
CA LEU A 22 -6.16 4.19 -3.74
C LEU A 22 -7.27 5.24 -3.69
N LEU A 23 -8.39 4.94 -3.04
CA LEU A 23 -9.50 5.88 -2.89
C LEU A 23 -9.07 7.11 -2.07
N PHE A 24 -8.37 6.90 -0.95
CA PHE A 24 -7.85 8.00 -0.14
C PHE A 24 -6.89 8.90 -0.93
N TRP A 25 -5.99 8.30 -1.71
CA TRP A 25 -5.07 9.04 -2.57
C TRP A 25 -5.79 9.81 -3.68
N LEU A 26 -6.83 9.22 -4.27
CA LEU A 26 -7.67 9.87 -5.27
C LEU A 26 -8.37 11.11 -4.68
N PHE A 27 -8.92 11.01 -3.47
CA PHE A 27 -9.50 12.16 -2.77
C PHE A 27 -8.45 13.25 -2.50
N GLY A 28 -7.25 12.86 -2.05
CA GLY A 28 -6.12 13.78 -1.86
C GLY A 28 -5.74 14.50 -3.15
N MET A 29 -5.71 13.79 -4.28
CA MET A 29 -5.45 14.37 -5.59
C MET A 29 -6.51 15.38 -6.03
N ILE A 30 -7.79 15.07 -5.82
CA ILE A 30 -8.89 16.00 -6.17
C ILE A 30 -8.73 17.30 -5.38
N PHE A 31 -8.34 17.22 -4.10
CA PHE A 31 -8.07 18.40 -3.29
C PHE A 31 -6.87 19.22 -3.80
N VAL A 32 -5.77 18.54 -4.15
CA VAL A 32 -4.54 19.18 -4.69
C VAL A 32 -4.76 19.77 -6.09
N TYR A 33 -5.58 19.14 -6.93
CA TYR A 33 -5.94 19.64 -8.26
C TYR A 33 -6.55 21.03 -8.21
N VAL A 34 -7.40 21.28 -7.20
CA VAL A 34 -8.04 22.58 -6.98
C VAL A 34 -7.03 23.63 -6.49
N SER A 35 -5.87 23.22 -5.94
CA SER A 35 -5.03 24.07 -5.10
C SER A 35 -3.57 24.26 -5.56
N GLY A 36 -3.09 23.72 -6.69
CA GLY A 36 -1.84 24.24 -7.30
C GLY A 36 -0.95 23.29 -8.11
N PRO A 37 0.37 23.58 -8.21
CA PRO A 37 1.29 23.03 -9.21
C PRO A 37 1.73 21.58 -8.99
N TYR A 38 1.23 20.91 -7.95
CA TYR A 38 1.63 19.54 -7.57
C TYR A 38 0.78 18.45 -8.21
N LEU A 39 -0.03 18.79 -9.22
CA LEU A 39 -0.88 17.84 -9.93
C LEU A 39 -0.08 16.71 -10.59
N PHE A 40 0.98 17.04 -11.33
CA PHE A 40 1.75 16.06 -12.09
C PHE A 40 2.48 15.03 -11.20
N PRO A 41 3.22 15.43 -10.14
CA PRO A 41 3.80 14.46 -9.19
C PRO A 41 2.76 13.58 -8.52
N SER A 42 1.58 14.13 -8.20
CA SER A 42 0.51 13.38 -7.53
C SER A 42 -0.12 12.33 -8.45
N LEU A 43 -0.32 12.68 -9.73
CA LEU A 43 -0.75 11.76 -10.78
C LEU A 43 0.25 10.62 -11.00
N LEU A 44 1.55 10.94 -11.04
CA LEU A 44 2.59 9.92 -11.19
C LEU A 44 2.58 8.93 -10.01
N ALA A 45 2.50 9.45 -8.78
CA ALA A 45 2.39 8.62 -7.58
C ALA A 45 1.13 7.73 -7.62
N PHE A 46 0.02 8.26 -8.11
CA PHE A 46 -1.23 7.51 -8.26
C PHE A 46 -1.14 6.38 -9.29
N VAL A 47 -0.53 6.63 -10.45
CA VAL A 47 -0.27 5.57 -11.46
C VAL A 47 0.61 4.46 -10.89
N ILE A 48 1.64 4.82 -10.11
CA ILE A 48 2.50 3.84 -9.44
C ILE A 48 1.71 3.03 -8.41
N LEU A 49 0.84 3.68 -7.61
CA LEU A 49 -0.01 3.00 -6.64
C LEU A 49 -1.02 2.05 -7.30
N ILE A 50 -1.66 2.46 -8.41
CA ILE A 50 -2.55 1.58 -9.19
C ILE A 50 -1.76 0.38 -9.70
N SER A 51 -0.59 0.61 -10.26
CA SER A 51 0.28 -0.46 -10.78
C SER A 51 0.68 -1.43 -9.66
N ALA A 52 1.05 -0.91 -8.48
CA ALA A 52 1.35 -1.70 -7.31
C ALA A 52 0.15 -2.53 -6.84
N ALA A 53 -1.06 -1.94 -6.80
CA ALA A 53 -2.29 -2.65 -6.45
C ALA A 53 -2.63 -3.77 -7.44
N MET A 54 -2.53 -3.49 -8.75
CA MET A 54 -2.78 -4.48 -9.80
C MET A 54 -1.76 -5.63 -9.76
N MET A 55 -0.47 -5.33 -9.54
CA MET A 55 0.55 -6.34 -9.35
C MET A 55 0.34 -7.14 -8.06
N ALA A 56 -0.07 -6.49 -6.97
CA ALA A 56 -0.33 -7.17 -5.70
C ALA A 56 -1.47 -8.19 -5.79
N TRP A 57 -2.45 -7.95 -6.67
CA TRP A 57 -3.50 -8.93 -6.98
C TRP A 57 -3.01 -10.17 -7.73
N LYS A 58 -2.01 -10.02 -8.61
CA LYS A 58 -1.43 -11.16 -9.34
C LYS A 58 -0.35 -11.89 -8.54
N THR A 59 0.51 -11.14 -7.87
CA THR A 59 1.72 -11.63 -7.21
C THR A 59 1.85 -10.95 -5.86
N ARG A 60 1.48 -11.69 -4.79
CA ARG A 60 1.46 -11.17 -3.41
C ARG A 60 2.82 -10.62 -2.97
N VAL A 61 3.91 -11.33 -3.30
CA VAL A 61 5.29 -10.91 -2.96
C VAL A 61 5.66 -9.58 -3.60
N ILE A 62 5.48 -9.46 -4.92
CA ILE A 62 5.82 -8.24 -5.66
C ILE A 62 4.99 -7.07 -5.14
N GLY A 63 3.69 -7.29 -4.94
CA GLY A 63 2.81 -6.30 -4.31
C GLY A 63 3.30 -5.84 -2.94
N GLY A 64 3.60 -6.80 -2.07
CA GLY A 64 4.11 -6.53 -0.73
C GLY A 64 5.38 -5.68 -0.75
N VAL A 65 6.37 -6.07 -1.57
CA VAL A 65 7.62 -5.32 -1.75
C VAL A 65 7.38 -3.92 -2.30
N MET A 66 6.49 -3.77 -3.28
CA MET A 66 6.14 -2.45 -3.83
C MET A 66 5.50 -1.54 -2.78
N TYR A 67 4.54 -2.04 -2.01
CA TYR A 67 3.87 -1.26 -0.96
C TYR A 67 4.81 -0.87 0.18
N VAL A 68 5.68 -1.79 0.63
CA VAL A 68 6.72 -1.47 1.62
C VAL A 68 7.69 -0.42 1.06
N GLY A 69 8.17 -0.63 -0.17
CA GLY A 69 9.07 0.31 -0.85
C GLY A 69 8.48 1.70 -0.99
N LEU A 70 7.20 1.80 -1.37
CA LEU A 70 6.49 3.08 -1.45
C LEU A 70 6.35 3.76 -0.09
N GLY A 71 6.02 3.00 0.96
CA GLY A 71 5.94 3.55 2.33
C GLY A 71 7.29 4.08 2.83
N VAL A 72 8.38 3.35 2.56
CA VAL A 72 9.75 3.78 2.91
C VAL A 72 10.15 5.02 2.12
N LEU A 73 9.96 5.03 0.78
CA LEU A 73 10.27 6.17 -0.07
C LEU A 73 9.50 7.42 0.35
N TYR A 74 8.22 7.27 0.70
CA TYR A 74 7.40 8.37 1.19
C TYR A 74 7.91 8.93 2.53
N THR A 75 8.33 8.05 3.44
CA THR A 75 8.93 8.45 4.73
C THR A 75 10.25 9.21 4.53
N ILE A 76 11.13 8.71 3.65
CA ILE A 76 12.38 9.37 3.28
C ILE A 76 12.09 10.74 2.67
N PHE A 77 11.11 10.84 1.78
CA PHE A 77 10.73 12.11 1.16
C PHE A 77 10.31 13.15 2.21
N ILE A 78 9.48 12.77 3.20
CA ILE A 78 9.06 13.65 4.30
C ILE A 78 10.27 14.14 5.10
N ALA A 79 11.18 13.23 5.47
CA ALA A 79 12.38 13.56 6.23
C ALA A 79 13.30 14.53 5.45
N LEU A 80 13.54 14.27 4.16
CA LEU A 80 14.36 15.12 3.30
C LEU A 80 13.75 16.50 3.05
N LYS A 81 12.42 16.61 3.09
CA LYS A 81 11.70 17.87 2.91
C LYS A 81 11.45 18.62 4.22
N GLY A 82 11.88 18.09 5.36
CA GLY A 82 11.66 18.71 6.67
C GLY A 82 10.19 18.91 7.02
N LEU A 83 9.31 18.07 6.47
CA LEU A 83 7.87 18.17 6.70
C LEU A 83 7.54 17.71 8.13
N ALA A 84 6.40 18.17 8.66
CA ALA A 84 5.97 17.81 10.00
C ALA A 84 5.88 16.27 10.17
N PRO A 85 6.32 15.70 11.31
CA PRO A 85 6.32 14.25 11.53
C PRO A 85 4.94 13.59 11.36
N VAL A 86 3.85 14.34 11.54
CA VAL A 86 2.47 13.86 11.35
C VAL A 86 2.22 13.33 9.93
N TYR A 87 2.95 13.82 8.92
CA TYR A 87 2.80 13.33 7.55
C TYR A 87 3.30 11.88 7.40
N VAL A 88 4.18 11.39 8.28
CA VAL A 88 4.64 9.99 8.28
C VAL A 88 3.48 9.03 8.53
N LEU A 89 2.40 9.48 9.18
CA LEU A 89 1.20 8.65 9.38
C LEU A 89 0.57 8.21 8.06
N ALA A 90 0.74 8.96 6.97
CA ALA A 90 0.27 8.53 5.65
C ALA A 90 1.13 7.41 5.02
N ALA A 91 2.35 7.16 5.53
CA ALA A 91 3.16 6.01 5.16
C ALA A 91 2.66 4.71 5.79
N LEU A 92 2.03 4.78 6.97
CA LEU A 92 1.64 3.60 7.75
C LEU A 92 0.68 2.68 6.98
N PRO A 93 -0.40 3.16 6.32
CA PRO A 93 -1.25 2.30 5.52
C PRO A 93 -0.48 1.54 4.42
N LEU A 94 0.49 2.18 3.78
CA LEU A 94 1.31 1.55 2.75
C LEU A 94 2.16 0.42 3.34
N LEU A 95 2.85 0.69 4.45
CA LEU A 95 3.69 -0.28 5.14
C LEU A 95 2.88 -1.46 5.68
N VAL A 96 1.77 -1.20 6.37
CA VAL A 96 0.89 -2.23 6.92
C VAL A 96 0.33 -3.11 5.80
N THR A 97 -0.14 -2.50 4.71
CA THR A 97 -0.65 -3.26 3.54
C THR A 97 0.44 -4.12 2.92
N GLY A 98 1.65 -3.59 2.79
CA GLY A 98 2.80 -4.33 2.26
C GLY A 98 3.18 -5.52 3.13
N ILE A 99 3.24 -5.34 4.45
CA ILE A 99 3.53 -6.41 5.41
C ILE A 99 2.44 -7.49 5.37
N LEU A 100 1.16 -7.11 5.26
CA LEU A 100 0.05 -8.08 5.13
C LEU A 100 0.15 -8.91 3.83
N TYR A 101 0.52 -8.30 2.70
CA TYR A 101 0.77 -9.05 1.47
C TYR A 101 1.92 -10.04 1.59
N LEU A 102 3.00 -9.69 2.30
CA LEU A 102 4.13 -10.59 2.54
C LEU A 102 3.76 -11.70 3.51
N GLY A 103 3.08 -11.39 4.62
CA GLY A 103 2.62 -12.38 5.60
C GLY A 103 1.70 -13.43 4.98
N THR A 104 0.70 -13.00 4.21
CA THR A 104 -0.22 -13.90 3.49
C THR A 104 0.44 -14.73 2.39
N TYR A 105 1.65 -14.36 1.94
CA TYR A 105 2.44 -15.19 1.03
C TYR A 105 3.15 -16.31 1.79
N PHE A 106 3.84 -15.98 2.89
CA PHE A 106 4.55 -16.98 3.70
C PHE A 106 3.63 -18.02 4.32
N GLU A 107 2.43 -17.61 4.76
CA GLU A 107 1.41 -18.55 5.24
C GLU A 107 0.99 -19.55 4.14
N PHE A 108 0.77 -19.07 2.92
CA PHE A 108 0.39 -19.92 1.80
C PHE A 108 1.50 -20.89 1.39
N GLU A 109 2.76 -20.44 1.38
CA GLU A 109 3.90 -21.29 1.04
C GLU A 109 4.15 -22.37 2.10
N HIS A 110 3.89 -22.06 3.38
CA HIS A 110 3.97 -23.03 4.48
C HIS A 110 2.88 -24.11 4.38
N GLU A 111 1.65 -23.74 4.00
CA GLU A 111 0.55 -24.69 3.81
C GLU A 111 0.76 -25.63 2.61
N VAL A 112 1.44 -25.18 1.55
CA VAL A 112 1.73 -26.02 0.36
C VAL A 112 2.89 -27.00 0.61
N SER A 113 3.77 -26.67 1.55
CA SER A 113 4.98 -27.46 1.84
C SER A 113 4.82 -28.48 2.98
N ALA A 114 3.71 -28.44 3.71
CA ALA A 114 3.38 -29.31 4.84
C ALA A 114 2.42 -30.43 4.45
#